data_AF-S0BH52-F1
#
_entry.id   AF-S0BH52-F1
#
_cell.length_a   1.000
_cell.length_b   1.000
_cell.length_c   1.000
_cell.angle_alpha   90.00
_cell.angle_beta   90.00
_cell.angle_gamma   90.00
#
_symmetry.space_group_name_H-M   'P 1'
#
loop_
_entity.id
_entity.type
_entity.pdbx_description
1 polymer ?
#
loop_
_entity_poly.entity_id
_entity_poly.type
_entity_poly.pdbx_seq_one_letter_code
_entity_poly.pdbx_strand_id
1 'polypeptide(L)' 'SSSTSTKQLFDHYQKTLGVDLWNTQYERMQEHLKKLKEVNRVLRREISQRMGENLNELCYEEL' A
#
# COMPACT_ATOMS: atom_id res chain seq x y z
N SER A 1 24.58 12.09 -4.65
CA SER A 1 23.68 11.10 -5.29
C SER A 1 22.33 11.74 -5.48
N SER A 2 21.95 12.05 -6.72
CA SER A 2 20.64 12.65 -7.05
C SER A 2 19.56 11.60 -6.79
N SER A 3 19.00 11.57 -5.57
CA SER A 3 17.75 10.87 -5.34
C SER A 3 16.68 11.72 -6.02
N THR A 4 16.41 11.46 -7.29
CA THR A 4 15.28 12.06 -7.98
C THR A 4 14.04 11.53 -7.25
N SER A 5 13.58 12.30 -6.26
CA SER A 5 12.40 11.93 -5.50
C SER A 5 11.28 11.77 -6.52
N THR A 6 10.50 10.70 -6.40
CA THR A 6 9.33 10.43 -7.23
C THR A 6 8.48 11.70 -7.42
N LYS A 7 8.43 12.55 -6.40
CA LYS A 7 7.82 13.89 -6.42
C LYS A 7 8.39 14.84 -7.50
N GLN A 8 9.71 14.95 -7.63
CA GLN A 8 10.35 15.84 -8.61
C GLN A 8 10.06 15.42 -10.06
N LEU A 9 10.00 14.11 -10.31
CA LEU A 9 9.60 13.57 -11.61
C LEU A 9 8.14 13.94 -11.92
N PHE A 10 7.24 13.77 -10.95
CA PHE A 10 5.83 14.11 -11.11
C PHE A 10 5.58 15.61 -11.27
N ASP A 11 6.24 16.47 -10.49
CA ASP A 11 6.16 17.92 -10.62
C ASP A 11 6.58 18.38 -12.03
N HIS A 12 7.62 17.75 -12.60
CA HIS A 12 8.09 18.07 -13.95
C HIS A 12 7.07 17.65 -15.02
N TYR A 13 6.48 16.46 -14.91
CA TYR A 13 5.42 16.00 -15.84
C TYR A 13 4.15 16.84 -15.75
N GLN A 14 3.71 17.20 -14.54
CA GLN A 14 2.50 18.02 -14.33
C GLN A 14 2.66 19.43 -14.92
N LYS A 15 3.87 20.01 -14.82
CA LYS A 15 4.22 21.30 -15.43
C LYS A 15 4.28 21.25 -16.97
N THR A 16 4.50 20.07 -17.55
CA THR A 16 4.72 19.90 -19.00
C THR A 16 3.45 19.47 -19.75
N LEU A 17 2.57 18.69 -19.11
CA LEU A 17 1.38 18.11 -19.76
C LEU A 17 0.05 18.79 -19.40
N GLY A 18 -0.02 19.55 -18.30
CA GLY A 18 -1.27 20.22 -17.88
C GLY A 18 -2.41 19.26 -17.49
N VAL A 19 -2.12 17.96 -17.38
CA VAL A 19 -3.05 16.89 -16.99
C VAL A 19 -2.73 16.47 -15.56
N ASP A 20 -3.78 16.24 -14.75
CA ASP A 20 -3.63 15.80 -13.36
C ASP A 20 -3.20 14.33 -13.28
N LEU A 21 -1.89 14.12 -13.36
CA LEU A 21 -1.25 12.81 -13.18
C LEU A 21 -1.22 12.35 -11.71
N TRP A 22 -1.55 13.24 -10.76
CA TRP A 22 -1.48 12.95 -9.34
C TRP A 22 -2.54 11.91 -8.95
N ASN A 23 -3.76 12.03 -9.50
CA ASN A 23 -4.83 11.10 -9.19
C ASN A 23 -4.50 9.65 -9.56
N THR A 24 -4.05 9.41 -10.80
CA THR A 24 -3.71 8.06 -11.26
C THR A 24 -2.54 7.45 -10.47
N GLN A 25 -1.57 8.26 -10.06
CA GLN A 25 -0.41 7.76 -9.31
C GLN A 25 -0.73 7.54 -7.84
N TYR A 26 -1.55 8.42 -7.27
CA TYR A 26 -2.11 8.25 -5.95
C TYR A 26 -2.98 7.00 -5.87
N GLU A 27 -3.86 6.76 -6.86
CA GLU A 27 -4.65 5.54 -6.98
C GLU A 27 -3.76 4.29 -7.03
N ARG A 28 -2.73 4.27 -7.88
CA ARG A 28 -1.76 3.16 -7.94
C ARG A 28 -1.05 2.92 -6.61
N MET A 29 -0.65 3.98 -5.91
CA MET A 29 0.02 3.89 -4.62
C MET A 29 -0.94 3.37 -3.53
N GLN A 30 -2.19 3.81 -3.57
CA GLN A 30 -3.25 3.32 -2.68
C GLN A 30 -3.56 1.84 -2.93
N GLU A 31 -3.67 1.42 -4.19
CA GLU A 31 -3.84 0.00 -4.55
C GLU A 31 -2.66 -0.85 -4.08
N HIS A 32 -1.43 -0.36 -4.26
CA HIS A 32 -0.24 -1.05 -3.78
C HIS A 32 -0.23 -1.18 -2.25
N LEU A 33 -0.60 -0.11 -1.53
CA LEU A 33 -0.74 -0.14 -0.08
C LEU A 33 -1.81 -1.15 0.38
N LYS A 34 -2.95 -1.21 -0.30
CA LYS A 34 -4.01 -2.21 -0.02
C LYS A 34 -3.48 -3.64 -0.17
N LYS A 35 -2.76 -3.93 -1.25
CA LYS A 35 -2.15 -5.26 -1.48
C LYS A 35 -1.16 -5.63 -0.38
N LEU A 36 -0.30 -4.69 0.01
CA LEU A 36 0.67 -4.92 1.09
C LEU A 36 -0.02 -5.17 2.44
N LYS A 37 -1.08 -4.41 2.75
CA LYS A 37 -1.88 -4.62 3.97
C LYS A 37 -2.51 -6.01 4.00
N GLU A 38 -3.05 -6.49 2.89
CA GLU A 38 -3.66 -7.81 2.81
C GLU A 38 -2.62 -8.93 3.02
N VAL A 39 -1.47 -8.83 2.33
CA VAL A 39 -0.37 -9.78 2.54
C VAL A 39 0.10 -9.76 4.00
N ASN A 40 0.22 -8.58 4.61
CA ASN A 40 0.63 -8.46 6.01
C ASN A 40 -0.39 -9.09 6.97
N ARG A 41 -1.69 -8.92 6.70
CA ARG A 41 -2.79 -9.54 7.45
C ARG A 41 -2.69 -11.07 7.42
N VAL A 42 -2.50 -11.64 6.23
CA VAL A 42 -2.34 -13.10 6.05
C VAL A 42 -1.09 -13.61 6.76
N LEU A 43 0.06 -12.93 6.60
CA LEU A 43 1.31 -13.34 7.24
C LEU A 43 1.22 -13.29 8.77
N ARG A 44 0.60 -12.25 9.33
CA ARG A 44 0.36 -12.16 10.78
C ARG A 44 -0.49 -13.33 11.27
N ARG A 45 -1.58 -13.65 10.56
CA ARG A 45 -2.43 -14.80 10.87
C ARG A 45 -1.65 -16.12 10.84
N GLU A 46 -0.83 -16.33 9.81
CA GLU A 46 -0.03 -17.55 9.66
C GLU A 46 1.03 -17.69 10.76
N ILE A 47 1.68 -16.58 11.14
CA ILE A 47 2.63 -16.55 12.26
C ILE A 47 1.91 -16.90 13.57
N SER A 48 0.78 -16.25 13.88
CA SER A 48 0.01 -16.54 15.11
C SER A 48 -0.47 -17.99 15.16
N GLN A 49 -0.97 -18.52 14.03
CA GLN A 49 -1.35 -19.93 13.89
C GLN A 49 -0.20 -20.89 14.19
N ARG A 50 0.99 -20.60 13.67
CA ARG A 50 2.19 -21.42 13.90
C ARG A 50 2.70 -21.31 15.34
N MET A 51 2.57 -20.14 15.95
CA MET A 51 3.01 -19.89 17.32
C MET A 51 2.07 -20.49 18.38
N GLY A 52 0.91 -21.02 17.99
CA GLY A 52 -0.05 -21.63 18.91
C GLY A 52 -0.77 -20.61 19.81
N GLU A 53 -0.64 -19.32 19.52
CA GLU A 53 -1.38 -18.27 20.21
C GLU A 53 -2.84 -18.30 19.74
N ASN A 54 -3.75 -18.39 20.70
CA ASN A 54 -5.18 -18.64 20.51
C ASN A 54 -5.79 -17.76 19.42
N LEU A 55 -6.47 -18.39 18.47
CA LEU A 55 -7.19 -17.85 17.29
C LEU A 55 -8.35 -16.90 17.64
N ASN A 56 -8.34 -16.23 18.80
CA ASN A 56 -9.45 -15.42 19.29
C ASN A 56 -9.52 -14.01 18.67
N GLU A 57 -8.53 -13.61 17.86
CA GLU A 57 -8.55 -12.36 17.10
C GLU A 57 -8.82 -12.59 15.61
N LEU A 58 -9.24 -13.81 15.23
CA LEU A 58 -9.88 -14.01 13.95
C LEU A 58 -11.30 -13.46 14.02
N CYS A 59 -11.42 -12.26 13.48
CA CYS A 59 -12.57 -11.85 12.69
C CYS A 59 -13.82 -11.49 13.50
N TYR A 60 -13.86 -10.25 13.96
CA TYR A 60 -15.12 -9.50 14.09
C TYR A 60 -15.34 -8.49 12.96
N GLU A 61 -14.36 -8.33 12.04
CA GLU A 61 -14.43 -7.39 10.92
C GLU A 61 -14.77 -8.05 9.55
N GLU A 62 -15.05 -9.36 9.49
CA GLU A 62 -15.65 -9.98 8.28
C GLU A 62 -17.15 -10.32 8.47
N LEU A 63 -17.85 -9.61 9.36
CA LEU A 63 -19.32 -9.57 9.46
C LEU A 63 -19.88 -8.32 8.78
#